data_AF-A0A5E4QRL9-F1
#
_entry.id   AF-A0A5E4QRL9-F1
#
_cell.length_a   1.000
_cell.length_b   1.000
_cell.length_c   1.000
_cell.angle_alpha   90.00
_cell.angle_beta   90.00
_cell.angle_gamma   90.00
#
_symmetry.space_group_name_H-M   'P 1'
#
loop_
_entity.id
_entity.type
_entity.pdbx_description
1 polymer ?
#
loop_
_entity_poly.entity_id
_entity_poly.type
_entity_poly.pdbx_seq_one_letter_code
_entity_poly.pdbx_strand_id
1 'polypeptide(L)'
;MKTRVECRNTVSGPECGSCPHGMEGDGRRCRPISCDRRPCSQGEYCTDTERGYRCERCPGRQTSDGQTCRTPCSSNPCFGGRVQCQDTPDGRYRCGPCPAGFTGNGEECSRISCRHISCYQGVECQETGSGPRCGPCPDGFMGDGQRCQHICDARRPCGERRCIPTSGSPYYECEGCSKGYAWNGYSCVDMDECDLIRPCDELVSCSNVEGGFICGACPPGFEGSSGWQGSGDDGRRERCVDIDECSDGNEPCPRGRLCVNTPGSFTCVPCGGNFYVNTSRPCIDVGDLVQRCDPARCRRYNAVCGYGPACVCATGWAGNGTVCGPDRDLDGYPDHQLPCTDLHCKADNCPDVSNSGQEDADKDGLGDSCDPDRDGDGIPNIPDNCPLTANPDQLDRDEDRSDKRGDACDNCPRRFNPGQEDADRDGLGDVCDPDMDNDGILNEDDNCPRVYNPQQEDMDGDRFGDLCDNCPRVRNPSQEDADRDNVGDACDSDVDRDQDGIQDGLDNCPNLANSDQQDVDNDGKGDACDDDIDGDGIPNLEDNCPLVHNPDQLDTNGDGIGNACDNDNDGDKVTNDLDNCPNNSKIFQTT
;
A
#
# COMPACT_ATOMS: atom_id res chain seq x y z
N MET A 1 -81.88 -25.70 83.17
CA MET A 1 -82.95 -25.54 84.17
C MET A 1 -84.29 -25.53 83.43
N LYS A 2 -85.16 -26.53 83.64
CA LYS A 2 -86.46 -26.65 82.96
C LYS A 2 -87.42 -25.58 83.50
N THR A 3 -87.72 -24.56 82.72
CA THR A 3 -88.78 -23.56 83.00
C THR A 3 -90.14 -24.22 82.82
N ARG A 4 -90.70 -24.76 83.91
CA ARG A 4 -92.07 -25.31 83.96
C ARG A 4 -93.06 -24.14 83.92
N VAL A 5 -93.81 -24.01 82.83
CA VAL A 5 -95.03 -23.19 82.82
C VAL A 5 -96.06 -23.92 83.68
N GLU A 6 -96.67 -23.22 84.65
CA GLU A 6 -97.70 -23.81 85.51
C GLU A 6 -98.96 -24.11 84.69
N CYS A 7 -99.42 -25.36 84.76
CA CYS A 7 -100.64 -25.82 84.10
C CYS A 7 -101.66 -26.22 85.16
N ARG A 8 -102.91 -25.77 85.02
CA ARG A 8 -104.02 -26.24 85.84
C ARG A 8 -104.84 -27.27 85.07
N ASN A 9 -105.13 -28.39 85.71
CA ASN A 9 -106.06 -29.38 85.16
C ASN A 9 -107.49 -28.90 85.39
N THR A 10 -108.24 -28.64 84.32
CA THR A 10 -109.68 -28.40 84.38
C THR A 10 -110.44 -29.63 83.87
N VAL A 11 -111.75 -29.66 84.05
CA VAL A 11 -112.60 -30.81 83.71
C VAL A 11 -112.61 -31.10 82.19
N SER A 12 -112.22 -30.13 81.36
CA SER A 12 -112.05 -30.22 79.90
C SER A 12 -110.62 -30.55 79.45
N GLY A 13 -109.69 -30.74 80.39
CA GLY A 13 -108.28 -31.00 80.13
C GLY A 13 -107.37 -29.91 80.70
N PRO A 14 -106.04 -30.09 80.64
CA PRO A 14 -105.09 -29.11 81.18
C PRO A 14 -104.95 -27.83 80.35
N GLU A 15 -105.09 -26.68 80.99
CA GLU A 15 -104.79 -25.35 80.42
C GLU A 15 -103.47 -24.80 80.99
N CYS A 16 -102.60 -24.28 80.12
CA CYS A 16 -101.28 -23.73 80.45
C CYS A 16 -101.11 -22.31 79.88
N GLY A 17 -100.28 -21.48 80.51
CA GLY A 17 -99.96 -20.14 80.02
C GLY A 17 -99.09 -20.12 78.76
N SER A 18 -98.98 -18.96 78.09
CA SER A 18 -98.16 -18.78 76.87
C SER A 18 -96.65 -18.97 77.11
N CYS A 19 -95.92 -19.38 76.07
CA CYS A 19 -94.47 -19.52 76.11
C CYS A 19 -93.72 -18.17 76.32
N PRO A 20 -92.50 -18.17 76.90
CA PRO A 20 -91.68 -16.97 77.05
C PRO A 20 -91.28 -16.31 75.72
N HIS A 21 -90.96 -15.01 75.77
CA HIS A 21 -90.52 -14.24 74.61
C HIS A 21 -89.34 -14.91 73.89
N GLY A 22 -89.43 -15.05 72.56
CA GLY A 22 -88.43 -15.73 71.73
C GLY A 22 -88.66 -17.25 71.55
N MET A 23 -89.74 -17.80 72.11
CA MET A 23 -90.11 -19.21 71.97
C MET A 23 -91.55 -19.38 71.47
N GLU A 24 -91.81 -20.44 70.69
CA GLU A 24 -93.14 -20.83 70.22
C GLU A 24 -93.57 -22.17 70.85
N GLY A 25 -94.88 -22.35 71.09
CA GLY A 25 -95.43 -23.60 71.64
C GLY A 25 -96.76 -23.45 72.37
N ASP A 26 -97.29 -24.57 72.86
CA ASP A 26 -98.58 -24.71 73.55
C ASP A 26 -98.51 -24.44 75.07
N GLY A 27 -97.45 -23.79 75.53
CA GLY A 27 -97.19 -23.58 76.96
C GLY A 27 -96.69 -24.82 77.71
N ARG A 28 -96.88 -26.04 77.20
CA ARG A 28 -96.30 -27.28 77.77
C ARG A 28 -94.96 -27.63 77.15
N ARG A 29 -94.82 -27.38 75.84
CA ARG A 29 -93.59 -27.59 75.07
C ARG A 29 -93.27 -26.31 74.29
N CYS A 30 -92.35 -25.52 74.83
CA CYS A 30 -91.82 -24.33 74.17
C CYS A 30 -90.51 -24.64 73.48
N ARG A 31 -90.32 -24.16 72.24
CA ARG A 31 -89.06 -24.26 71.48
C ARG A 31 -88.59 -22.89 70.98
N PRO A 32 -87.28 -22.67 70.83
CA PRO A 32 -86.71 -21.41 70.32
C PRO A 32 -87.22 -21.07 68.91
N ILE A 33 -87.53 -19.80 68.65
CA ILE A 33 -87.76 -19.28 67.29
C ILE A 33 -86.39 -19.01 66.66
N SER A 34 -86.12 -19.59 65.48
CA SER A 34 -84.87 -19.38 64.73
C SER A 34 -84.95 -18.20 63.75
N CYS A 35 -83.80 -17.59 63.49
CA CYS A 35 -83.57 -16.49 62.56
C CYS A 35 -84.05 -16.75 61.13
N ASP A 36 -84.15 -18.01 60.70
CA ASP A 36 -84.70 -18.36 59.39
C ASP A 36 -86.15 -17.90 59.21
N ARG A 37 -86.89 -17.73 60.31
CA ARG A 37 -88.25 -17.18 60.30
C ARG A 37 -88.31 -15.66 60.23
N ARG A 38 -87.16 -15.00 60.04
CA ARG A 38 -87.00 -13.53 59.97
C ARG A 38 -87.74 -12.79 61.08
N PRO A 39 -87.45 -13.10 62.36
CA PRO A 39 -88.14 -12.47 63.47
C PRO A 39 -87.66 -11.04 63.78
N CYS A 40 -86.59 -10.56 63.12
CA CYS A 40 -86.05 -9.20 63.26
C CYS A 40 -86.62 -8.22 62.22
N SER A 41 -86.64 -6.93 62.55
CA SER A 41 -87.11 -5.89 61.63
C SER A 41 -86.12 -5.64 60.49
N GLN A 42 -86.59 -5.03 59.40
CA GLN A 42 -85.76 -4.74 58.23
C GLN A 42 -84.58 -3.84 58.61
N GLY A 43 -83.34 -4.32 58.43
CA GLY A 43 -82.10 -3.59 58.77
C GLY A 43 -81.39 -4.05 60.05
N GLU A 44 -81.85 -5.14 60.69
CA GLU A 44 -81.18 -5.78 61.83
C GLU A 44 -80.62 -7.15 61.44
N TYR A 45 -79.41 -7.48 61.91
CA TYR A 45 -78.78 -8.78 61.71
C TYR A 45 -79.24 -9.76 62.80
N CYS A 46 -79.86 -10.87 62.40
CA CYS A 46 -80.37 -11.89 63.31
C CYS A 46 -79.31 -12.93 63.63
N THR A 47 -79.16 -13.27 64.91
CA THR A 47 -78.30 -14.37 65.40
C THR A 47 -79.11 -15.35 66.26
N ASP A 48 -78.96 -16.65 65.99
CA ASP A 48 -79.62 -17.70 66.78
C ASP A 48 -78.95 -17.86 68.16
N THR A 49 -79.76 -18.06 69.19
CA THR A 49 -79.32 -18.23 70.58
C THR A 49 -80.04 -19.40 71.25
N GLU A 50 -79.48 -19.91 72.35
CA GLU A 50 -80.12 -21.00 73.12
C GLU A 50 -81.51 -20.65 73.70
N ARG A 51 -81.89 -19.36 73.69
CA ARG A 51 -83.20 -18.86 74.14
C ARG A 51 -84.10 -18.32 73.02
N GLY A 52 -83.75 -18.53 71.75
CA GLY A 52 -84.47 -17.96 70.60
C GLY A 52 -83.51 -17.26 69.65
N TYR A 53 -83.73 -15.97 69.42
CA TYR A 53 -82.92 -15.16 68.51
C TYR A 53 -82.52 -13.84 69.19
N ARG A 54 -81.47 -13.19 68.66
CA ARG A 54 -81.05 -11.83 69.01
C ARG A 54 -80.82 -10.99 67.74
N CYS A 55 -81.35 -9.77 67.72
CA CYS A 55 -81.18 -8.83 66.61
C CYS A 55 -80.14 -7.76 66.99
N GLU A 56 -79.14 -7.51 66.13
CA GLU A 56 -78.08 -6.52 66.34
C GLU A 56 -77.90 -5.59 65.11
N ARG A 57 -77.36 -4.38 65.32
CA ARG A 57 -77.17 -3.35 64.29
C ARG A 57 -75.68 -3.26 63.91
N CYS A 58 -75.27 -3.92 62.81
CA CYS A 58 -73.90 -4.07 62.23
C CYS A 58 -72.77 -4.45 63.25
N PRO A 59 -72.18 -5.65 63.18
CA PRO A 59 -71.05 -6.01 64.03
C PRO A 59 -69.75 -5.25 63.65
N GLY A 60 -68.95 -4.88 64.65
CA GLY A 60 -67.55 -4.47 64.48
C GLY A 60 -67.27 -3.11 63.83
N ARG A 61 -67.66 -2.00 64.47
CA ARG A 61 -67.31 -0.59 64.12
C ARG A 61 -67.49 -0.19 62.63
N GLN A 62 -68.30 -0.92 61.87
CA GLN A 62 -68.70 -0.57 60.52
C GLN A 62 -69.78 0.52 60.57
N THR A 63 -69.72 1.49 59.66
CA THR A 63 -70.76 2.53 59.52
C THR A 63 -71.82 2.06 58.53
N SER A 64 -73.08 2.39 58.79
CA SER A 64 -74.20 2.04 57.92
C SER A 64 -74.75 3.28 57.22
N ASP A 65 -75.07 3.15 55.94
CA ASP A 65 -75.79 4.17 55.16
C ASP A 65 -77.33 4.03 55.27
N GLY A 66 -77.81 3.25 56.25
CA GLY A 66 -79.22 2.96 56.44
C GLY A 66 -79.75 1.79 55.60
N GLN A 67 -78.94 1.21 54.70
CA GLN A 67 -79.31 0.01 53.92
C GLN A 67 -78.21 -1.08 53.87
N THR A 68 -76.93 -0.72 54.02
CA THR A 68 -75.78 -1.65 54.02
C THR A 68 -74.69 -1.19 55.00
N CYS A 69 -73.79 -2.09 55.44
CA CYS A 69 -72.61 -1.72 56.23
C CYS A 69 -71.41 -1.45 55.29
N ARG A 70 -70.66 -0.34 55.46
CA ARG A 70 -69.55 0.10 54.57
C ARG A 70 -68.19 0.10 55.29
N THR A 71 -67.09 -0.09 54.55
CA THR A 71 -65.69 -0.07 55.05
C THR A 71 -64.91 1.20 54.60
N PRO A 72 -63.78 1.57 55.25
CA PRO A 72 -62.98 2.73 54.86
C PRO A 72 -62.51 2.77 53.40
N CYS A 73 -62.11 1.64 52.80
CA CYS A 73 -61.73 1.59 51.38
C CYS A 73 -62.92 1.59 50.39
N SER A 74 -64.18 1.62 50.85
CA SER A 74 -65.37 1.56 49.98
C SER A 74 -65.47 2.72 48.97
N SER A 75 -64.82 3.86 49.23
CA SER A 75 -64.73 5.01 48.29
C SER A 75 -63.32 5.23 47.71
N ASN A 76 -62.38 4.32 47.97
CA ASN A 76 -60.95 4.41 47.63
C ASN A 76 -60.30 5.81 47.83
N PRO A 77 -59.93 6.18 49.08
CA PRO A 77 -59.31 7.48 49.40
C PRO A 77 -57.88 7.67 48.88
N CYS A 78 -57.24 6.65 48.32
CA CYS A 78 -55.87 6.72 47.81
C CYS A 78 -55.79 7.54 46.51
N PHE A 79 -54.62 8.13 46.21
CA PHE A 79 -54.38 9.14 45.17
C PHE A 79 -55.38 9.12 43.98
N GLY A 80 -56.40 9.98 44.05
CA GLY A 80 -57.43 10.15 43.01
C GLY A 80 -58.23 8.90 42.62
N GLY A 81 -58.30 7.89 43.50
CA GLY A 81 -58.87 6.56 43.25
C GLY A 81 -58.01 5.64 42.37
N ARG A 82 -56.79 6.07 41.99
CA ARG A 82 -55.91 5.36 41.03
C ARG A 82 -54.89 4.44 41.70
N VAL A 83 -54.65 4.64 42.99
CA VAL A 83 -53.80 3.79 43.81
C VAL A 83 -54.70 2.81 44.57
N GLN A 84 -54.24 1.56 44.73
CA GLN A 84 -55.01 0.54 45.44
C GLN A 84 -55.08 0.83 46.94
N CYS A 85 -56.29 0.75 47.52
CA CYS A 85 -56.55 0.88 48.96
C CYS A 85 -56.76 -0.49 49.59
N GLN A 86 -56.16 -0.72 50.76
CA GLN A 86 -56.36 -1.92 51.55
C GLN A 86 -56.81 -1.58 52.97
N ASP A 87 -57.94 -2.14 53.39
CA ASP A 87 -58.44 -2.00 54.76
C ASP A 87 -57.53 -2.77 55.73
N THR A 88 -57.24 -2.17 56.89
CA THR A 88 -56.44 -2.78 57.95
C THR A 88 -57.33 -3.30 59.09
N PRO A 89 -56.88 -4.34 59.83
CA PRO A 89 -57.68 -4.96 60.90
C PRO A 89 -58.11 -3.99 62.02
N ASP A 90 -57.40 -2.88 62.19
CA ASP A 90 -57.68 -1.85 63.20
C ASP A 90 -58.74 -0.83 62.76
N GLY A 91 -59.35 -1.02 61.59
CA GLY A 91 -60.37 -0.11 61.03
C GLY A 91 -59.80 1.15 60.37
N ARG A 92 -58.54 1.13 59.95
CA ARG A 92 -57.92 2.15 59.08
C ARG A 92 -57.72 1.57 57.67
N TYR A 93 -57.08 2.33 56.79
CA TYR A 93 -56.68 1.86 55.46
C TYR A 93 -55.21 2.17 55.18
N ARG A 94 -54.62 1.51 54.18
CA ARG A 94 -53.29 1.80 53.63
C ARG A 94 -53.33 1.86 52.10
N CYS A 95 -52.54 2.74 51.51
CA CYS A 95 -52.42 2.88 50.06
C CYS A 95 -51.21 2.13 49.51
N GLY A 96 -51.33 1.63 48.28
CA GLY A 96 -50.22 1.06 47.51
C GLY A 96 -49.23 2.13 46.99
N PRO A 97 -48.19 1.72 46.24
CA PRO A 97 -47.21 2.67 45.68
C PRO A 97 -47.85 3.62 44.65
N CYS A 98 -47.25 4.80 44.49
CA CYS A 98 -47.68 5.79 43.50
C CYS A 98 -47.55 5.26 42.05
N PRO A 99 -48.39 5.73 41.11
CA PRO A 99 -48.30 5.36 39.70
C PRO A 99 -46.97 5.81 39.06
N ALA A 100 -46.57 5.17 37.95
CA ALA A 100 -45.33 5.49 37.24
C ALA A 100 -45.23 7.00 36.90
N GLY A 101 -44.08 7.61 37.20
CA GLY A 101 -43.84 9.05 37.04
C GLY A 101 -44.24 9.91 38.26
N PHE A 102 -44.71 9.30 39.35
CA PHE A 102 -45.02 9.97 40.61
C PHE A 102 -44.28 9.33 41.79
N THR A 103 -43.91 10.14 42.79
CA THR A 103 -43.30 9.69 44.06
C THR A 103 -44.15 10.16 45.23
N GLY A 104 -44.11 9.44 46.36
CA GLY A 104 -44.93 9.73 47.53
C GLY A 104 -45.36 8.49 48.30
N ASN A 105 -46.30 8.65 49.23
CA ASN A 105 -46.75 7.60 50.16
C ASN A 105 -48.03 6.86 49.69
N GLY A 106 -48.48 7.07 48.46
CA GLY A 106 -49.67 6.43 47.89
C GLY A 106 -51.00 7.15 48.19
N GLU A 107 -51.05 7.97 49.24
CA GLU A 107 -52.14 8.91 49.49
C GLU A 107 -51.88 10.22 48.73
N GLU A 108 -50.68 10.75 48.90
CA GLU A 108 -50.21 11.98 48.28
C GLU A 108 -49.04 11.63 47.35
N CYS A 109 -49.29 11.71 46.03
CA CYS A 109 -48.31 11.42 45.00
C CYS A 109 -47.99 12.70 44.22
N SER A 110 -46.72 13.09 44.15
CA SER A 110 -46.23 14.24 43.38
C SER A 110 -45.47 13.78 42.13
N ARG A 111 -45.50 14.56 41.05
CA ARG A 111 -44.75 14.23 39.83
C ARG A 111 -43.25 14.20 40.14
N ILE A 112 -42.57 13.15 39.69
CA ILE A 112 -41.11 13.08 39.75
C ILE A 112 -40.57 14.17 38.84
N SER A 113 -39.74 15.04 39.40
CA SER A 113 -39.05 16.14 38.72
C SER A 113 -37.55 16.02 38.98
N CYS A 114 -36.73 16.82 38.29
CA CYS A 114 -35.29 16.90 38.48
C CYS A 114 -34.86 17.27 39.92
N ARG A 115 -35.79 17.70 40.79
CA ARG A 115 -35.53 17.87 42.23
C ARG A 115 -35.34 16.55 42.99
N HIS A 116 -35.82 15.43 42.42
CA HIS A 116 -35.79 14.11 43.05
C HIS A 116 -34.87 13.11 42.32
N ILE A 117 -34.24 13.51 41.20
CA ILE A 117 -33.23 12.73 40.49
C ILE A 117 -31.88 13.38 40.69
N SER A 118 -30.88 12.59 41.07
CA SER A 118 -29.49 13.04 41.21
C SER A 118 -28.67 12.52 40.03
N CYS A 119 -28.37 13.39 39.06
CA CYS A 119 -27.48 13.09 37.94
C CYS A 119 -26.01 13.11 38.37
N TYR A 120 -25.15 12.51 37.56
CA TYR A 120 -23.70 12.52 37.79
C TYR A 120 -23.15 13.95 37.82
N GLN A 121 -22.08 14.19 38.56
CA GLN A 121 -21.49 15.51 38.71
C GLN A 121 -21.09 16.09 37.35
N GLY A 122 -21.63 17.26 37.00
CA GLY A 122 -21.44 17.90 35.69
C GLY A 122 -22.47 17.51 34.62
N VAL A 123 -23.40 16.61 34.92
CA VAL A 123 -24.51 16.23 34.02
C VAL A 123 -25.78 16.99 34.41
N GLU A 124 -26.35 17.72 33.45
CA GLU A 124 -27.60 18.45 33.65
C GLU A 124 -28.81 17.52 33.59
N CYS A 125 -29.77 17.71 34.50
CA CYS A 125 -31.05 17.02 34.47
C CYS A 125 -32.05 17.78 33.60
N GLN A 126 -32.70 17.09 32.66
CA GLN A 126 -33.69 17.65 31.74
C GLN A 126 -35.09 17.12 32.05
N GLU A 127 -36.06 18.01 32.12
CA GLU A 127 -37.49 17.67 32.19
C GLU A 127 -38.00 17.28 30.79
N THR A 128 -38.55 16.07 30.64
CA THR A 128 -38.99 15.57 29.33
C THR A 128 -40.43 15.05 29.39
N GLY A 129 -41.09 14.92 28.24
CA GLY A 129 -42.49 14.46 28.16
C GLY A 129 -42.74 13.08 28.79
N SER A 130 -41.70 12.26 28.92
CA SER A 130 -41.71 10.93 29.58
C SER A 130 -41.20 10.95 31.03
N GLY A 131 -40.84 12.11 31.58
CA GLY A 131 -40.27 12.30 32.92
C GLY A 131 -38.87 12.93 32.91
N PRO A 132 -38.32 13.29 34.06
CA PRO A 132 -36.96 13.83 34.16
C PRO A 132 -35.91 12.77 33.80
N ARG A 133 -34.90 13.15 33.00
CA ARG A 133 -33.76 12.29 32.65
C ARG A 133 -32.45 13.06 32.74
N CYS A 134 -31.36 12.36 33.02
CA CYS A 134 -30.02 12.95 32.97
C CYS A 134 -29.54 13.08 31.52
N GLY A 135 -28.78 14.15 31.26
CA GLY A 135 -28.07 14.35 29.99
C GLY A 135 -26.93 13.36 29.79
N PRO A 136 -26.15 13.50 28.69
CA PRO A 136 -24.98 12.67 28.46
C PRO A 136 -23.91 12.89 29.53
N CYS A 137 -23.07 11.88 29.75
CA CYS A 137 -21.91 11.99 30.63
C CYS A 137 -20.91 13.05 30.10
N PRO A 138 -20.09 13.65 30.98
CA PRO A 138 -19.05 14.59 30.57
C PRO A 138 -18.02 13.91 29.65
N ASP A 139 -17.31 14.70 28.84
CA ASP A 139 -16.29 14.19 27.92
C ASP A 139 -15.25 13.32 28.65
N GLY A 140 -14.89 12.18 28.04
CA GLY A 140 -14.03 11.16 28.65
C GLY A 140 -14.73 10.17 29.58
N PHE A 141 -16.02 10.33 29.84
CA PHE A 141 -16.83 9.41 30.66
C PHE A 141 -17.95 8.76 29.84
N MET A 142 -18.30 7.53 30.18
CA MET A 142 -19.40 6.77 29.58
C MET A 142 -20.40 6.31 30.63
N GLY A 143 -21.66 6.23 30.24
CA GLY A 143 -22.75 5.78 31.11
C GLY A 143 -24.09 6.38 30.74
N ASP A 144 -25.05 6.30 31.66
CA ASP A 144 -26.45 6.70 31.47
C ASP A 144 -26.77 8.12 31.99
N GLY A 145 -25.75 8.91 32.32
CA GLY A 145 -25.89 10.25 32.89
C GLY A 145 -26.20 10.28 34.40
N GLN A 146 -26.64 9.18 34.99
CA GLN A 146 -26.74 9.01 36.45
C GLN A 146 -25.49 8.34 37.02
N ARG A 147 -24.94 7.38 36.28
CA ARG A 147 -23.68 6.69 36.57
C ARG A 147 -22.76 6.89 35.39
N CYS A 148 -21.75 7.73 35.58
CA CYS A 148 -20.71 7.94 34.59
C CYS A 148 -19.41 7.35 35.12
N GLN A 149 -18.72 6.57 34.28
CA GLN A 149 -17.43 5.98 34.58
C GLN A 149 -16.43 6.42 33.52
N HIS A 150 -15.19 6.70 33.92
CA HIS A 150 -14.16 7.15 32.99
C HIS A 150 -13.88 6.06 31.95
N ILE A 151 -13.55 6.46 30.72
CA ILE A 151 -13.33 5.56 29.59
C ILE A 151 -12.28 4.48 29.88
N CYS A 152 -11.27 4.82 30.69
CA CYS A 152 -10.24 3.90 31.18
C CYS A 152 -10.81 2.66 31.88
N ASP A 153 -11.84 2.84 32.72
CA ASP A 153 -12.39 1.73 33.50
C ASP A 153 -13.57 1.06 32.80
N ALA A 154 -14.31 1.82 32.00
CA ALA A 154 -15.53 1.33 31.34
C ALA A 154 -15.23 0.49 30.09
N ARG A 155 -14.19 0.83 29.31
CA ARG A 155 -13.80 0.09 28.10
C ARG A 155 -12.45 -0.60 28.19
N ARG A 156 -11.62 -0.27 29.18
CA ARG A 156 -10.23 -0.72 29.28
C ARG A 156 -9.49 -0.59 27.93
N PRO A 157 -9.45 0.62 27.33
CA PRO A 157 -8.91 0.83 25.99
C PRO A 157 -7.44 0.45 25.85
N CYS A 158 -6.69 0.37 26.96
CA CYS A 158 -5.28 -0.03 27.00
C CYS A 158 -5.09 -1.53 27.28
N GLY A 159 -6.15 -2.35 27.21
CA GLY A 159 -6.10 -3.78 27.51
C GLY A 159 -5.68 -4.06 28.96
N GLU A 160 -4.57 -4.78 29.13
CA GLU A 160 -3.95 -5.04 30.44
C GLU A 160 -3.06 -3.90 30.95
N ARG A 161 -2.70 -2.94 30.09
CA ARG A 161 -1.78 -1.85 30.41
C ARG A 161 -2.47 -0.73 31.16
N ARG A 162 -1.69 0.09 31.86
CA ARG A 162 -2.22 1.18 32.67
C ARG A 162 -2.78 2.29 31.77
N CYS A 163 -4.07 2.58 31.96
CA CYS A 163 -4.74 3.71 31.33
C CYS A 163 -4.62 4.96 32.23
N ILE A 164 -4.13 6.06 31.67
CA ILE A 164 -3.92 7.33 32.36
C ILE A 164 -4.96 8.33 31.84
N PRO A 165 -5.88 8.85 32.68
CA PRO A 165 -6.85 9.87 32.26
C PRO A 165 -6.17 11.18 31.81
N THR A 166 -6.62 11.74 30.68
CA THR A 166 -6.12 13.02 30.15
C THR A 166 -7.27 14.00 29.90
N SER A 167 -6.97 15.30 29.80
CA SER A 167 -7.97 16.36 29.64
C SER A 167 -8.34 16.69 28.19
N GLY A 168 -7.55 16.22 27.22
CA GLY A 168 -7.79 16.43 25.78
C GLY A 168 -8.18 15.11 25.10
N SER A 169 -9.00 15.19 24.04
CA SER A 169 -9.39 14.03 23.24
C SER A 169 -8.14 13.21 22.83
N PRO A 170 -8.12 11.87 23.07
CA PRO A 170 -9.24 10.98 23.37
C PRO A 170 -9.57 10.80 24.87
N TYR A 171 -9.10 11.68 25.75
CA TYR A 171 -9.33 11.73 27.21
C TYR A 171 -8.66 10.59 28.01
N TYR A 172 -7.80 9.83 27.35
CA TYR A 172 -6.91 8.88 28.00
C TYR A 172 -5.60 8.78 27.21
N GLU A 173 -4.56 8.35 27.90
CA GLU A 173 -3.28 7.95 27.35
C GLU A 173 -2.93 6.58 27.90
N CYS A 174 -2.54 5.65 27.03
CA CYS A 174 -2.04 4.36 27.48
C CYS A 174 -0.56 4.49 27.81
N GLU A 175 -0.11 3.80 28.85
CA GLU A 175 1.32 3.59 29.08
C GLU A 175 1.98 3.10 27.79
N GLY A 176 3.07 3.74 27.35
CA GLY A 176 3.75 3.44 26.07
C GLY A 176 4.40 2.05 26.06
N CYS A 177 4.56 1.43 24.90
CA CYS A 177 5.19 0.10 24.79
C CYS A 177 6.67 0.16 25.20
N SER A 178 7.22 -0.97 25.63
CA SER A 178 8.67 -1.10 25.81
C SER A 178 9.39 -0.78 24.49
N LYS A 179 10.65 -0.33 24.54
CA LYS A 179 11.45 -0.11 23.32
C LYS A 179 11.46 -1.38 22.46
N GLY A 180 11.31 -1.21 21.14
CA GLY A 180 11.19 -2.29 20.16
C GLY A 180 9.76 -2.82 19.94
N TYR A 181 8.75 -2.23 20.60
CA TYR A 181 7.36 -2.67 20.46
C TYR A 181 6.41 -1.51 20.13
N ALA A 182 5.44 -1.76 19.26
CA ALA A 182 4.39 -0.83 18.87
C ALA A 182 3.03 -1.29 19.41
N TRP A 183 2.18 -0.33 19.73
CA TRP A 183 0.81 -0.59 20.12
C TRP A 183 -0.08 -0.73 18.90
N ASN A 184 -0.62 -1.93 18.65
CA ASN A 184 -1.52 -2.19 17.52
C ASN A 184 -3.01 -1.91 17.83
N GLY A 185 -3.32 -1.30 18.98
CA GLY A 185 -4.69 -1.07 19.46
C GLY A 185 -5.16 -2.06 20.53
N TYR A 186 -4.52 -3.23 20.67
CA TYR A 186 -4.91 -4.26 21.66
C TYR A 186 -3.74 -4.86 22.45
N SER A 187 -2.55 -4.96 21.85
CA SER A 187 -1.34 -5.45 22.49
C SER A 187 -0.09 -4.72 21.99
N CYS A 188 1.00 -4.76 22.77
CA CYS A 188 2.31 -4.41 22.24
C CYS A 188 2.77 -5.57 21.37
N VAL A 189 2.95 -5.30 20.09
CA VAL A 189 3.55 -6.23 19.14
C VAL A 189 4.95 -5.76 18.81
N ASP A 190 5.80 -6.71 18.50
CA ASP A 190 7.14 -6.46 18.00
C ASP A 190 7.08 -5.49 16.81
N MET A 191 7.93 -4.47 16.81
CA MET A 191 8.08 -3.58 15.67
C MET A 191 9.11 -4.18 14.74
N ASP A 192 8.76 -4.38 13.48
CA ASP A 192 9.77 -4.72 12.49
C ASP A 192 10.55 -3.46 12.10
N GLU A 193 11.64 -3.18 12.82
CA GLU A 193 12.44 -1.99 12.55
C GLU A 193 13.14 -2.04 11.18
N CYS A 194 13.38 -3.24 10.62
CA CYS A 194 13.97 -3.41 9.29
C CYS A 194 13.08 -2.80 8.21
N ASP A 195 11.77 -3.04 8.29
CA ASP A 195 10.80 -2.51 7.33
C ASP A 195 10.43 -1.04 7.62
N LEU A 196 10.30 -0.67 8.88
CA LEU A 196 9.77 0.63 9.28
C LEU A 196 10.81 1.77 9.30
N ILE A 197 12.03 1.49 9.76
CA ILE A 197 13.04 2.52 10.05
C ILE A 197 14.30 2.31 9.20
N ARG A 198 14.51 1.10 8.66
CA ARG A 198 15.69 0.70 7.87
C ARG A 198 17.01 1.12 8.55
N PRO A 199 17.26 0.63 9.78
CA PRO A 199 18.35 1.09 10.63
C PRO A 199 19.74 0.61 10.14
N CYS A 200 19.79 -0.48 9.37
CA CYS A 200 21.02 -0.97 8.80
C CYS A 200 21.43 -0.22 7.52
N ASP A 201 22.70 -0.33 7.14
CA ASP A 201 23.18 0.12 5.82
C ASP A 201 22.52 -0.72 4.70
N GLU A 202 22.39 -0.17 3.50
CA GLU A 202 21.76 -0.89 2.37
C GLU A 202 22.61 -2.07 1.90
N LEU A 203 23.92 -2.04 2.19
CA LEU A 203 24.87 -3.11 1.85
C LEU A 203 24.85 -4.30 2.82
N VAL A 204 24.07 -4.25 3.91
CA VAL A 204 24.02 -5.32 4.93
C VAL A 204 22.61 -5.88 5.12
N SER A 205 22.54 -7.16 5.48
CA SER A 205 21.27 -7.80 5.81
C SER A 205 20.72 -7.29 7.14
N CYS A 206 19.46 -6.86 7.18
CA CYS A 206 18.72 -6.59 8.42
C CYS A 206 17.87 -7.81 8.78
N SER A 207 17.93 -8.24 10.04
CA SER A 207 17.09 -9.31 10.57
C SER A 207 16.30 -8.81 11.78
N ASN A 208 14.98 -8.87 11.67
CA ASN A 208 14.07 -8.53 12.77
C ASN A 208 14.08 -9.63 13.84
N VAL A 209 14.16 -9.25 15.11
CA VAL A 209 14.16 -10.14 16.26
C VAL A 209 13.20 -9.62 17.32
N GLU A 210 12.70 -10.51 18.19
CA GLU A 210 11.74 -10.09 19.21
C GLU A 210 12.31 -8.98 20.12
N GLY A 211 11.74 -7.78 20.02
CA GLY A 211 12.10 -6.55 20.71
C GLY A 211 13.21 -5.72 20.05
N GLY A 212 13.59 -5.98 18.80
CA GLY A 212 14.60 -5.19 18.09
C GLY A 212 15.10 -5.80 16.78
N PHE A 213 16.30 -5.45 16.36
CA PHE A 213 16.87 -5.93 15.10
C PHE A 213 18.37 -6.22 15.23
N ILE A 214 18.86 -7.03 14.29
CA ILE A 214 20.27 -7.36 14.13
C ILE A 214 20.68 -7.06 12.70
N CYS A 215 21.65 -6.15 12.53
CA CYS A 215 22.33 -5.90 11.27
C CYS A 215 23.51 -6.87 11.09
N GLY A 216 23.73 -7.28 9.84
CA GLY A 216 24.92 -8.02 9.43
C GLY A 216 26.20 -7.17 9.59
N ALA A 217 27.36 -7.81 9.48
CA ALA A 217 28.62 -7.09 9.38
C ALA A 217 28.78 -6.45 7.99
N CYS A 218 29.50 -5.34 7.90
CA CYS A 218 29.86 -4.76 6.61
C CYS A 218 30.56 -5.80 5.71
N PRO A 219 30.26 -5.83 4.39
CA PRO A 219 30.92 -6.73 3.46
C PRO A 219 32.45 -6.52 3.41
N PRO A 220 33.22 -7.51 2.95
CA PRO A 220 34.64 -7.31 2.65
C PRO A 220 34.86 -6.10 1.74
N GLY A 221 35.90 -5.31 2.00
CA GLY A 221 36.17 -4.04 1.28
C GLY A 221 35.51 -2.81 1.88
N PHE A 222 34.67 -2.96 2.93
CA PHE A 222 34.08 -1.84 3.65
C PHE A 222 34.46 -1.88 5.14
N GLU A 223 34.74 -0.71 5.71
CA GLU A 223 34.89 -0.50 7.15
C GLU A 223 33.60 0.04 7.77
N GLY A 224 33.32 -0.38 9.00
CA GLY A 224 32.07 -0.03 9.67
C GLY A 224 31.83 -0.90 10.89
N SER A 225 30.56 -1.20 11.17
CA SER A 225 30.22 -2.06 12.31
C SER A 225 30.41 -3.54 11.95
N SER A 226 30.83 -4.34 12.94
CA SER A 226 30.98 -5.79 12.83
C SER A 226 29.70 -6.55 13.19
N GLY A 227 28.54 -5.90 13.03
CA GLY A 227 27.23 -6.38 13.43
C GLY A 227 26.67 -5.54 14.57
N TRP A 228 25.64 -4.76 14.25
CA TRP A 228 24.97 -3.87 15.19
C TRP A 228 23.60 -4.43 15.61
N GLN A 229 23.24 -4.24 16.88
CA GLN A 229 21.95 -4.63 17.43
C GLN A 229 21.33 -3.42 18.12
N GLY A 230 20.04 -3.20 17.85
CA GLY A 230 19.28 -2.07 18.37
C GLY A 230 17.84 -2.45 18.66
N SER A 231 17.11 -1.54 19.32
CA SER A 231 15.70 -1.73 19.66
C SER A 231 14.96 -0.40 19.61
N GLY A 232 13.90 -0.31 18.81
CA GLY A 232 13.12 0.91 18.60
C GLY A 232 13.86 2.01 17.85
N ASP A 233 13.36 3.24 17.96
CA ASP A 233 13.84 4.43 17.25
C ASP A 233 15.13 5.01 17.89
N ASP A 234 16.22 4.25 17.86
CA ASP A 234 17.56 4.82 18.00
C ASP A 234 17.89 5.47 16.66
N GLY A 235 17.83 6.80 16.57
CA GLY A 235 18.12 7.59 15.35
C GLY A 235 19.57 7.50 14.82
N ARG A 236 20.29 6.44 15.17
CA ARG A 236 21.55 6.03 14.56
C ARG A 236 21.23 5.03 13.45
N ARG A 237 21.76 5.29 12.26
CA ARG A 237 21.78 4.34 11.16
C ARG A 237 23.21 3.83 11.02
N GLU A 238 23.37 2.51 10.87
CA GLU A 238 24.66 1.93 10.51
C GLU A 238 25.09 2.46 9.13
N ARG A 239 26.39 2.70 8.97
CA ARG A 239 26.98 3.09 7.69
C ARG A 239 28.22 2.25 7.44
N CYS A 240 28.26 1.58 6.30
CA CYS A 240 29.47 0.96 5.77
C CYS A 240 30.17 1.99 4.88
N VAL A 241 31.45 2.22 5.14
CA VAL A 241 32.30 3.14 4.37
C VAL A 241 33.31 2.31 3.63
N ASP A 242 33.46 2.60 2.35
CA ASP A 242 34.43 1.95 1.48
C ASP A 242 35.86 2.09 2.02
N ILE A 243 36.64 1.02 2.02
CA ILE A 243 38.05 1.03 2.39
C ILE A 243 38.84 1.45 1.17
N ASP A 244 39.56 2.57 1.25
CA ASP A 244 40.43 2.98 0.15
C ASP A 244 41.76 2.21 0.20
N GLU A 245 41.80 1.03 -0.43
CA GLU A 245 43.01 0.20 -0.42
C GLU A 245 44.19 0.84 -1.17
N CYS A 246 43.92 1.80 -2.07
CA CYS A 246 44.93 2.57 -2.79
C CYS A 246 45.61 3.63 -1.90
N SER A 247 44.87 4.21 -0.94
CA SER A 247 45.41 5.18 0.03
C SER A 247 46.09 4.51 1.22
N ASP A 248 45.63 3.32 1.62
CA ASP A 248 46.12 2.58 2.79
C ASP A 248 47.43 1.81 2.55
N GLY A 249 47.90 1.73 1.29
CA GLY A 249 49.20 1.15 0.95
C GLY A 249 49.24 -0.38 1.01
N ASN A 250 48.08 -1.05 1.05
CA ASN A 250 47.95 -2.51 1.06
C ASN A 250 47.80 -3.09 -0.36
N GLU A 251 48.37 -2.40 -1.35
CA GLU A 251 48.22 -2.68 -2.78
C GLU A 251 49.01 -3.92 -3.30
N PRO A 252 48.40 -4.79 -4.11
CA PRO A 252 49.10 -5.77 -4.94
C PRO A 252 49.06 -5.40 -6.44
N CYS A 253 49.00 -4.11 -6.81
CA CYS A 253 48.98 -3.75 -8.24
C CYS A 253 50.32 -4.10 -8.93
N PRO A 254 50.30 -4.79 -10.09
CA PRO A 254 51.50 -5.04 -10.89
C PRO A 254 52.20 -3.75 -11.31
N ARG A 255 53.53 -3.80 -11.53
CA ARG A 255 54.30 -2.64 -12.01
C ARG A 255 53.69 -2.07 -13.29
N GLY A 256 53.41 -0.76 -13.30
CA GLY A 256 52.87 -0.05 -14.46
C GLY A 256 51.35 0.09 -14.48
N ARG A 257 50.65 -0.25 -13.39
CA ARG A 257 49.21 -0.01 -13.21
C ARG A 257 48.94 1.00 -12.10
N LEU A 258 47.94 1.86 -12.29
CA LEU A 258 47.43 2.80 -11.31
C LEU A 258 46.33 2.11 -10.49
N CYS A 259 46.41 2.20 -9.17
CA CYS A 259 45.33 1.78 -8.29
C CYS A 259 44.22 2.82 -8.33
N VAL A 260 43.00 2.40 -8.67
CA VAL A 260 41.78 3.21 -8.56
C VAL A 260 40.88 2.54 -7.54
N ASN A 261 40.57 3.28 -6.49
CA ASN A 261 39.67 2.81 -5.46
C ASN A 261 38.23 2.74 -6.00
N THR A 262 37.53 1.65 -5.70
CA THR A 262 36.17 1.38 -6.15
C THR A 262 35.31 0.94 -4.96
N PRO A 263 34.00 1.19 -4.92
CA PRO A 263 33.19 0.73 -3.79
C PRO A 263 33.33 -0.79 -3.54
N GLY A 264 33.91 -1.16 -2.40
CA GLY A 264 34.14 -2.53 -1.94
C GLY A 264 35.42 -3.20 -2.42
N SER A 265 36.26 -2.52 -3.21
CA SER A 265 37.52 -3.06 -3.71
C SER A 265 38.41 -2.00 -4.38
N PHE A 266 39.44 -2.43 -5.09
CA PHE A 266 40.23 -1.55 -5.94
C PHE A 266 40.47 -2.24 -7.28
N THR A 267 40.56 -1.44 -8.34
CA THR A 267 40.98 -1.93 -9.65
C THR A 267 42.36 -1.38 -10.01
N CYS A 268 43.20 -2.25 -10.57
CA CYS A 268 44.49 -1.85 -11.12
C CYS A 268 44.29 -1.57 -12.60
N VAL A 269 44.05 -0.32 -12.93
CA VAL A 269 43.92 0.12 -14.32
C VAL A 269 45.32 0.37 -14.90
N PRO A 270 45.52 0.16 -16.21
CA PRO A 270 46.62 0.80 -16.92
C PRO A 270 46.64 2.29 -16.60
N CYS A 271 47.80 2.95 -16.64
CA CYS A 271 47.85 4.40 -16.41
C CYS A 271 47.00 5.14 -17.48
N GLY A 272 45.74 5.42 -17.13
CA GLY A 272 44.72 5.95 -18.02
C GLY A 272 43.49 6.35 -17.21
N GLY A 273 43.40 7.63 -16.88
CA GLY A 273 42.33 8.18 -16.03
C GLY A 273 42.48 9.68 -15.77
N ASN A 274 42.86 10.42 -16.82
CA ASN A 274 43.04 11.90 -16.98
C ASN A 274 44.33 12.24 -17.79
N PHE A 275 45.15 11.24 -18.10
CA PHE A 275 46.32 11.34 -18.96
C PHE A 275 46.47 10.01 -19.72
N TYR A 276 46.92 10.07 -20.97
CA TYR A 276 47.35 8.90 -21.74
C TYR A 276 48.86 8.98 -21.96
N VAL A 277 49.52 7.82 -22.03
CA VAL A 277 50.88 7.68 -22.53
C VAL A 277 50.77 7.54 -24.05
N ASN A 278 51.17 8.55 -24.82
CA ASN A 278 51.46 8.34 -26.24
C ASN A 278 52.86 7.72 -26.35
N THR A 279 52.98 6.44 -26.02
CA THR A 279 54.06 5.53 -26.46
C THR A 279 53.95 4.20 -25.73
N SER A 280 54.35 3.13 -26.40
CA SER A 280 54.51 1.75 -25.92
C SER A 280 55.62 1.59 -24.86
N ARG A 281 55.68 2.46 -23.84
CA ARG A 281 56.66 2.41 -22.73
C ARG A 281 56.01 2.44 -21.34
N PRO A 282 56.52 1.66 -20.37
CA PRO A 282 56.09 1.75 -18.98
C PRO A 282 56.43 3.12 -18.39
N CYS A 283 55.45 3.73 -17.70
CA CYS A 283 55.49 5.08 -17.17
C CYS A 283 56.72 5.33 -16.30
N ILE A 284 57.63 6.19 -16.77
CA ILE A 284 58.60 6.87 -15.93
C ILE A 284 58.53 8.36 -16.30
N ASP A 285 58.22 9.14 -15.27
CA ASP A 285 58.19 10.59 -15.14
C ASP A 285 56.88 11.33 -15.49
N VAL A 286 56.43 12.12 -14.52
CA VAL A 286 55.16 12.88 -14.46
C VAL A 286 55.18 14.08 -15.43
N GLY A 287 56.31 14.31 -16.10
CA GLY A 287 56.56 15.45 -16.98
C GLY A 287 56.03 15.33 -18.41
N ASP A 288 55.68 14.13 -18.88
CA ASP A 288 55.24 13.87 -20.26
C ASP A 288 53.71 13.68 -20.39
N LEU A 289 52.97 13.93 -19.31
CA LEU A 289 51.52 13.79 -19.23
C LEU A 289 50.83 15.00 -19.89
N VAL A 290 50.24 14.83 -21.09
CA VAL A 290 49.41 15.86 -21.74
C VAL A 290 48.05 15.91 -21.05
N GLN A 291 47.76 17.01 -20.35
CA GLN A 291 46.47 17.26 -19.70
C GLN A 291 45.37 17.41 -20.77
N ARG A 292 44.60 16.33 -21.04
CA ARG A 292 43.48 16.36 -22.03
C ARG A 292 42.42 17.40 -21.65
N CYS A 293 42.06 17.44 -20.37
CA CYS A 293 41.05 18.33 -19.84
C CYS A 293 41.51 18.89 -18.48
N ASP A 294 41.19 20.16 -18.21
CA ASP A 294 41.50 20.82 -16.93
C ASP A 294 40.26 20.82 -16.03
N PRO A 295 40.20 19.98 -14.97
CA PRO A 295 39.06 19.95 -14.06
C PRO A 295 38.78 21.29 -13.38
N ALA A 296 39.82 22.10 -13.13
CA ALA A 296 39.66 23.42 -12.53
C ALA A 296 39.05 24.42 -13.51
N ARG A 297 39.25 24.22 -14.82
CA ARG A 297 38.58 24.98 -15.87
C ARG A 297 37.12 24.57 -16.02
N CYS A 298 36.83 23.27 -16.12
CA CYS A 298 35.45 22.78 -16.29
C CYS A 298 34.54 23.13 -15.09
N ARG A 299 35.07 23.04 -13.86
CA ARG A 299 34.33 23.43 -12.65
C ARG A 299 33.84 24.88 -12.67
N ARG A 300 34.43 25.79 -13.46
CA ARG A 300 33.94 27.17 -13.61
C ARG A 300 32.60 27.27 -14.35
N TYR A 301 32.26 26.23 -15.09
CA TYR A 301 31.06 26.14 -15.91
C TYR A 301 30.06 25.14 -15.34
N ASN A 302 30.23 24.68 -14.08
CA ASN A 302 29.48 23.55 -13.51
C ASN A 302 29.56 22.27 -14.37
N ALA A 303 30.74 22.05 -14.96
CA ALA A 303 31.04 20.93 -15.81
C ALA A 303 32.15 20.06 -15.20
N VAL A 304 32.22 18.81 -15.64
CA VAL A 304 33.30 17.84 -15.38
C VAL A 304 34.04 17.53 -16.67
N CYS A 305 35.18 16.86 -16.58
CA CYS A 305 35.85 16.36 -17.78
C CYS A 305 35.10 15.13 -18.30
N GLY A 306 34.76 15.12 -19.59
CA GLY A 306 34.17 13.96 -20.25
C GLY A 306 35.24 12.97 -20.74
N TYR A 307 34.82 11.97 -21.51
CA TYR A 307 35.72 11.13 -22.30
C TYR A 307 36.28 11.98 -23.45
N GLY A 308 37.47 12.59 -23.25
CA GLY A 308 38.09 13.46 -24.26
C GLY A 308 38.68 14.77 -23.70
N PRO A 309 39.02 15.74 -24.57
CA PRO A 309 39.51 17.06 -24.15
C PRO A 309 38.39 18.03 -23.74
N ALA A 310 37.12 17.66 -23.97
CA ALA A 310 35.97 18.50 -23.73
C ALA A 310 35.47 18.43 -22.28
N CYS A 311 34.92 19.55 -21.80
CA CYS A 311 34.09 19.55 -20.61
C CYS A 311 32.70 19.03 -20.98
N VAL A 312 32.04 18.30 -20.08
CA VAL A 312 30.63 17.92 -20.15
C VAL A 312 29.92 18.44 -18.91
N CYS A 313 28.66 18.84 -19.01
CA CYS A 313 27.95 19.36 -17.85
C CYS A 313 27.86 18.31 -16.74
N ALA A 314 28.01 18.74 -15.48
CA ALA A 314 27.94 17.83 -14.35
C ALA A 314 26.49 17.35 -14.15
N THR A 315 26.28 16.20 -13.51
CA THR A 315 24.92 15.75 -13.14
C THR A 315 24.14 16.86 -12.40
N GLY A 316 22.89 17.08 -12.81
CA GLY A 316 22.08 18.23 -12.37
C GLY A 316 22.27 19.49 -13.23
N TRP A 317 23.03 19.39 -14.32
CA TRP A 317 23.27 20.47 -15.26
C TRP A 317 23.28 19.94 -16.70
N ALA A 318 22.77 20.76 -17.63
CA ALA A 318 22.74 20.47 -19.06
C ALA A 318 23.28 21.64 -19.88
N GLY A 319 23.77 21.35 -21.09
CA GLY A 319 24.45 22.30 -21.95
C GLY A 319 25.57 21.69 -22.78
N ASN A 320 26.47 22.54 -23.31
CA ASN A 320 27.59 22.10 -24.16
C ASN A 320 28.91 21.92 -23.39
N GLY A 321 28.86 21.88 -22.06
CA GLY A 321 30.03 21.74 -21.18
C GLY A 321 30.86 23.02 -20.95
N THR A 322 30.69 24.05 -21.78
CA THR A 322 31.25 25.40 -21.53
C THR A 322 30.20 26.40 -21.08
N VAL A 323 28.94 26.09 -21.35
CA VAL A 323 27.77 26.78 -20.85
C VAL A 323 26.85 25.69 -20.31
N CYS A 324 26.66 25.65 -18.99
CA CYS A 324 25.74 24.71 -18.35
C CYS A 324 24.71 25.46 -17.51
N GLY A 325 23.46 25.06 -17.65
CA GLY A 325 22.32 25.51 -16.86
C GLY A 325 21.81 24.40 -15.95
N PRO A 326 20.99 24.73 -14.92
CA PRO A 326 20.31 23.73 -14.13
C PRO A 326 19.48 22.80 -15.02
N ASP A 327 19.50 21.53 -14.66
CA ASP A 327 18.70 20.45 -15.24
C ASP A 327 18.14 19.67 -14.04
N ARG A 328 16.82 19.80 -13.83
CA ARG A 328 16.17 19.34 -12.60
C ARG A 328 15.81 17.86 -12.63
N ASP A 329 15.46 17.32 -13.79
CA ASP A 329 14.99 15.95 -13.97
C ASP A 329 15.99 15.05 -14.71
N LEU A 330 17.17 15.58 -15.02
CA LEU A 330 18.38 14.85 -15.41
C LEU A 330 18.29 14.19 -16.78
N ASP A 331 17.57 14.81 -17.71
CA ASP A 331 17.39 14.28 -19.05
C ASP A 331 18.37 14.87 -20.09
N GLY A 332 19.22 15.80 -19.67
CA GLY A 332 20.23 16.42 -20.53
C GLY A 332 19.75 17.67 -21.28
N TYR A 333 18.56 18.21 -20.96
CA TYR A 333 18.11 19.53 -21.39
C TYR A 333 17.99 20.49 -20.20
N PRO A 334 18.46 21.74 -20.33
CA PRO A 334 18.40 22.71 -19.24
C PRO A 334 16.98 23.27 -19.07
N ASP A 335 16.59 23.58 -17.83
CA ASP A 335 15.28 24.17 -17.47
C ASP A 335 14.94 25.43 -18.30
N HIS A 336 15.97 26.13 -18.78
CA HIS A 336 15.86 27.37 -19.54
C HIS A 336 16.86 27.44 -20.69
N GLN A 337 16.49 28.16 -21.74
CA GLN A 337 17.33 28.41 -22.91
C GLN A 337 18.68 29.03 -22.52
N LEU A 338 19.76 28.36 -22.89
CA LEU A 338 21.12 28.80 -22.64
C LEU A 338 21.69 29.60 -23.83
N PRO A 339 22.69 30.48 -23.60
CA PRO A 339 23.34 31.28 -24.64
C PRO A 339 24.36 30.48 -25.46
N CYS A 340 23.92 29.36 -26.03
CA CYS A 340 24.67 28.51 -26.97
C CYS A 340 23.70 27.93 -28.03
N THR A 341 24.25 27.47 -29.15
CA THR A 341 23.46 27.00 -30.30
C THR A 341 23.30 25.48 -30.35
N ASP A 342 24.02 24.76 -29.48
CA ASP A 342 24.00 23.31 -29.41
C ASP A 342 22.63 22.78 -28.98
N LEU A 343 22.32 21.53 -29.34
CA LEU A 343 21.02 20.92 -29.08
C LEU A 343 20.67 20.94 -27.58
N HIS A 344 21.61 20.50 -26.74
CA HIS A 344 21.51 20.48 -25.27
C HIS A 344 21.55 21.88 -24.62
N CYS A 345 21.53 22.95 -25.40
CA CYS A 345 21.36 24.32 -24.89
C CYS A 345 19.92 24.83 -25.01
N LYS A 346 19.05 24.12 -25.75
CA LYS A 346 17.63 24.46 -25.87
C LYS A 346 16.94 24.26 -24.52
N ALA A 347 15.95 25.10 -24.24
CA ALA A 347 15.14 24.92 -23.05
C ALA A 347 14.40 23.58 -23.11
N ASP A 348 14.33 22.91 -21.98
CA ASP A 348 13.47 21.77 -21.80
C ASP A 348 11.97 22.16 -21.95
N ASN A 349 11.24 21.36 -22.71
CA ASN A 349 9.80 21.47 -22.92
C ASN A 349 8.97 20.71 -21.86
N CYS A 350 9.60 19.90 -20.99
CA CYS A 350 8.99 19.32 -19.79
C CYS A 350 9.90 19.33 -18.53
N PRO A 351 10.24 20.51 -17.96
CA PRO A 351 11.23 20.68 -16.87
C PRO A 351 11.08 19.87 -15.57
N ASP A 352 9.98 19.14 -15.40
CA ASP A 352 9.63 18.35 -14.21
C ASP A 352 9.53 16.83 -14.52
N VAL A 353 9.68 16.43 -15.78
CA VAL A 353 9.45 15.07 -16.27
C VAL A 353 10.51 14.75 -17.33
N SER A 354 11.48 13.91 -16.96
CA SER A 354 12.57 13.52 -17.85
C SER A 354 12.06 13.05 -19.22
N ASN A 355 12.48 13.72 -20.29
CA ASN A 355 12.07 13.40 -21.67
C ASN A 355 13.15 13.76 -22.69
N SER A 356 14.35 13.18 -22.54
CA SER A 356 15.57 13.47 -23.32
C SER A 356 15.45 13.43 -24.86
N GLY A 357 14.36 12.91 -25.43
CA GLY A 357 14.04 13.00 -26.85
C GLY A 357 13.42 14.35 -27.28
N GLN A 358 12.89 15.13 -26.33
CA GLN A 358 12.18 16.40 -26.52
C GLN A 358 11.06 16.31 -27.58
N GLU A 359 10.39 15.17 -27.69
CA GLU A 359 9.24 15.01 -28.58
C GLU A 359 8.13 16.00 -28.20
N ASP A 360 7.51 16.57 -29.23
CA ASP A 360 6.50 17.63 -29.17
C ASP A 360 5.70 17.55 -30.48
N ALA A 361 4.64 16.73 -30.46
CA ALA A 361 3.91 16.32 -31.66
C ALA A 361 3.13 17.49 -32.30
N ASP A 362 2.49 18.34 -31.51
CA ASP A 362 1.72 19.50 -32.00
C ASP A 362 2.55 20.80 -32.14
N LYS A 363 3.77 20.82 -31.57
CA LYS A 363 4.74 21.92 -31.61
C LYS A 363 4.25 23.17 -30.89
N ASP A 364 3.45 23.02 -29.85
CA ASP A 364 3.01 24.14 -29.01
C ASP A 364 4.10 24.60 -28.00
N GLY A 365 5.16 23.80 -27.84
CA GLY A 365 6.30 24.04 -26.96
C GLY A 365 6.21 23.32 -25.61
N LEU A 366 5.18 22.51 -25.39
CA LEU A 366 5.04 21.57 -24.28
C LEU A 366 5.40 20.17 -24.81
N GLY A 367 6.30 19.45 -24.12
CA GLY A 367 6.72 18.13 -24.61
C GLY A 367 5.67 17.05 -24.40
N ASP A 368 5.69 16.00 -25.23
CA ASP A 368 4.68 14.93 -25.22
C ASP A 368 4.54 14.28 -23.82
N SER A 369 5.62 14.25 -23.05
CA SER A 369 5.68 13.68 -21.70
C SER A 369 4.87 14.46 -20.65
N CYS A 370 4.67 15.76 -20.84
CA CYS A 370 3.94 16.64 -19.92
C CYS A 370 2.75 17.36 -20.56
N ASP A 371 2.53 17.16 -21.86
CA ASP A 371 1.36 17.68 -22.56
C ASP A 371 0.08 16.88 -22.23
N PRO A 372 -1.02 17.52 -21.76
CA PRO A 372 -2.32 16.86 -21.57
C PRO A 372 -3.05 16.44 -22.87
N ASP A 373 -2.67 16.96 -24.03
CA ASP A 373 -3.30 16.82 -25.36
C ASP A 373 -2.21 16.95 -26.45
N ARG A 374 -1.38 15.92 -26.57
CA ARG A 374 -0.07 15.97 -27.27
C ARG A 374 -0.15 16.33 -28.74
N ASP A 375 -1.27 16.03 -29.41
CA ASP A 375 -1.46 16.30 -30.83
C ASP A 375 -2.36 17.51 -31.11
N GLY A 376 -2.84 18.17 -30.06
CA GLY A 376 -3.60 19.42 -30.10
C GLY A 376 -4.95 19.30 -30.80
N ASP A 377 -5.54 18.10 -30.84
CA ASP A 377 -6.79 17.83 -31.56
C ASP A 377 -8.04 18.25 -30.77
N GLY A 378 -7.85 18.56 -29.48
CA GLY A 378 -8.87 19.00 -28.53
C GLY A 378 -9.45 17.87 -27.67
N ILE A 379 -8.91 16.66 -27.76
CA ILE A 379 -9.25 15.48 -26.97
C ILE A 379 -8.07 15.17 -26.05
N PRO A 380 -8.24 15.18 -24.71
CA PRO A 380 -7.13 14.83 -23.83
C PRO A 380 -6.61 13.41 -24.12
N ASN A 381 -5.29 13.21 -23.98
CA ASN A 381 -4.56 11.95 -24.23
C ASN A 381 -5.26 10.68 -23.73
N ILE A 382 -6.02 10.81 -22.63
CA ILE A 382 -6.99 9.80 -22.19
C ILE A 382 -8.36 10.49 -22.19
N PRO A 383 -9.31 10.10 -23.05
CA PRO A 383 -9.45 8.79 -23.68
C PRO A 383 -9.03 8.67 -25.16
N ASP A 384 -8.21 9.58 -25.67
CA ASP A 384 -7.79 9.61 -27.08
C ASP A 384 -7.23 8.25 -27.59
N ASN A 385 -7.73 7.79 -28.73
CA ASN A 385 -7.29 6.57 -29.40
C ASN A 385 -6.15 6.76 -30.41
N CYS A 386 -5.71 8.00 -30.67
CA CYS A 386 -4.47 8.33 -31.37
C CYS A 386 -3.71 9.49 -30.71
N PRO A 387 -3.14 9.30 -29.50
CA PRO A 387 -2.56 10.39 -28.70
C PRO A 387 -1.36 11.14 -29.26
N LEU A 388 -0.94 10.89 -30.50
CA LEU A 388 0.18 11.56 -31.18
C LEU A 388 -0.21 11.96 -32.60
N THR A 389 -1.48 11.79 -33.00
CA THR A 389 -1.93 11.99 -34.38
C THR A 389 -3.37 12.45 -34.40
N ALA A 390 -3.53 13.76 -34.62
CA ALA A 390 -4.80 14.46 -34.51
C ALA A 390 -5.92 13.77 -35.29
N ASN A 391 -6.91 13.25 -34.56
CA ASN A 391 -8.10 12.59 -35.10
C ASN A 391 -9.35 12.95 -34.29
N PRO A 392 -9.88 14.20 -34.43
CA PRO A 392 -11.02 14.67 -33.64
C PRO A 392 -12.32 13.86 -33.81
N ASP A 393 -12.38 12.97 -34.80
CA ASP A 393 -13.52 12.08 -35.05
C ASP A 393 -13.46 10.75 -34.28
N GLN A 394 -12.30 10.39 -33.73
CA GLN A 394 -12.03 9.18 -32.95
C GLN A 394 -12.56 7.91 -33.63
N LEU A 395 -12.52 7.86 -34.97
CA LEU A 395 -12.96 6.69 -35.72
C LEU A 395 -12.02 5.52 -35.45
N ASP A 396 -12.61 4.34 -35.23
CA ASP A 396 -11.94 3.06 -34.99
C ASP A 396 -12.82 1.99 -35.67
N ARG A 397 -12.35 1.45 -36.81
CA ARG A 397 -13.14 0.62 -37.74
C ARG A 397 -12.73 -0.84 -37.80
N ASP A 398 -12.09 -1.38 -36.76
CA ASP A 398 -11.89 -2.83 -36.65
C ASP A 398 -13.24 -3.58 -36.53
N GLU A 399 -13.34 -4.78 -37.11
CA GLU A 399 -14.63 -5.46 -37.28
C GLU A 399 -15.09 -6.29 -36.06
N ASP A 400 -14.31 -6.37 -34.98
CA ASP A 400 -14.61 -7.35 -33.93
C ASP A 400 -14.25 -7.03 -32.48
N ARG A 401 -13.51 -5.97 -32.14
CA ARG A 401 -13.21 -5.57 -30.74
C ARG A 401 -12.23 -4.39 -30.64
N SER A 402 -12.60 -3.17 -31.07
CA SER A 402 -11.89 -1.89 -30.83
C SER A 402 -10.62 -2.07 -30.00
N ASP A 403 -9.50 -2.32 -30.68
CA ASP A 403 -8.16 -2.37 -30.08
C ASP A 403 -7.76 -1.03 -29.44
N LYS A 404 -8.62 -0.02 -29.61
CA LYS A 404 -8.50 1.35 -29.13
C LYS A 404 -7.36 2.08 -29.80
N ARG A 405 -7.00 1.67 -31.02
CA ARG A 405 -6.19 2.43 -31.96
C ARG A 405 -7.14 3.09 -32.95
N GLY A 406 -7.06 4.41 -33.07
CA GLY A 406 -7.89 5.12 -34.05
C GLY A 406 -7.38 4.88 -35.47
N ASP A 407 -8.28 4.92 -36.45
CA ASP A 407 -7.97 4.71 -37.86
C ASP A 407 -6.85 5.62 -38.41
N ALA A 408 -6.60 6.75 -37.75
CA ALA A 408 -5.60 7.74 -38.16
C ALA A 408 -4.17 7.28 -37.82
N CYS A 409 -4.00 6.47 -36.78
CA CYS A 409 -2.72 5.97 -36.29
C CYS A 409 -2.64 4.44 -36.27
N ASP A 410 -3.68 3.76 -36.74
CA ASP A 410 -3.72 2.30 -36.87
C ASP A 410 -3.13 1.86 -38.22
N ASN A 411 -2.03 1.11 -38.17
CA ASN A 411 -1.37 0.51 -39.33
C ASN A 411 -2.12 -0.72 -39.89
N CYS A 412 -3.16 -1.20 -39.19
CA CYS A 412 -4.14 -2.17 -39.68
C CYS A 412 -5.61 -1.80 -39.34
N PRO A 413 -6.19 -0.73 -39.91
CA PRO A 413 -7.52 -0.15 -39.55
C PRO A 413 -8.75 -1.06 -39.58
N ARG A 414 -8.60 -2.32 -39.98
CA ARG A 414 -9.66 -3.32 -40.16
C ARG A 414 -9.43 -4.58 -39.34
N ARG A 415 -8.29 -4.72 -38.67
CA ARG A 415 -7.90 -5.92 -37.95
C ARG A 415 -7.32 -5.51 -36.60
N PHE A 416 -7.85 -6.10 -35.54
CA PHE A 416 -7.35 -5.91 -34.18
C PHE A 416 -5.84 -6.14 -34.07
N ASN A 417 -5.06 -5.10 -33.79
CA ASN A 417 -3.62 -5.16 -33.54
C ASN A 417 -3.14 -4.02 -32.60
N PRO A 418 -3.48 -4.07 -31.30
CA PRO A 418 -3.12 -3.02 -30.35
C PRO A 418 -1.61 -2.73 -30.28
N GLY A 419 -0.76 -3.73 -30.56
CA GLY A 419 0.69 -3.63 -30.51
C GLY A 419 1.31 -2.83 -31.66
N GLN A 420 0.59 -2.67 -32.78
CA GLN A 420 1.05 -1.93 -33.96
C GLN A 420 2.44 -2.39 -34.45
N GLU A 421 2.72 -3.69 -34.31
CA GLU A 421 3.94 -4.28 -34.82
C GLU A 421 4.00 -4.15 -36.36
N ASP A 422 5.19 -3.82 -36.86
CA ASP A 422 5.50 -3.53 -38.26
C ASP A 422 6.99 -3.87 -38.47
N ALA A 423 7.27 -5.10 -38.91
CA ALA A 423 8.62 -5.67 -38.90
C ALA A 423 9.56 -5.02 -39.94
N ASP A 424 9.04 -4.57 -41.09
CA ASP A 424 9.81 -3.91 -42.14
C ASP A 424 9.70 -2.37 -42.15
N ARG A 425 8.79 -1.81 -41.33
CA ARG A 425 8.52 -0.37 -41.18
C ARG A 425 8.01 0.28 -42.47
N ASP A 426 7.23 -0.45 -43.26
CA ASP A 426 6.61 0.10 -44.49
C ASP A 426 5.31 0.89 -44.19
N GLY A 427 4.82 0.82 -42.95
CA GLY A 427 3.60 1.45 -42.47
C GLY A 427 2.34 0.58 -42.56
N LEU A 428 2.46 -0.68 -43.01
CA LEU A 428 1.44 -1.71 -42.95
C LEU A 428 1.75 -2.65 -41.78
N GLY A 429 0.81 -2.83 -40.86
CA GLY A 429 1.08 -3.66 -39.68
C GLY A 429 1.15 -5.16 -39.99
N ASP A 430 1.94 -5.90 -39.21
CA ASP A 430 2.18 -7.34 -39.33
C ASP A 430 0.88 -8.17 -39.52
N VAL A 431 -0.19 -7.77 -38.81
CA VAL A 431 -1.48 -8.50 -38.81
C VAL A 431 -2.23 -8.41 -40.15
N CYS A 432 -2.00 -7.34 -40.91
CA CYS A 432 -2.62 -7.11 -42.21
C CYS A 432 -1.63 -7.18 -43.38
N ASP A 433 -0.35 -7.33 -43.09
CA ASP A 433 0.69 -7.56 -44.07
C ASP A 433 0.77 -9.04 -44.50
N PRO A 434 0.69 -9.35 -45.81
CA PRO A 434 0.92 -10.71 -46.32
C PRO A 434 2.39 -11.18 -46.32
N ASP A 435 3.36 -10.28 -46.14
CA ASP A 435 4.82 -10.48 -46.21
C ASP A 435 5.49 -9.49 -45.23
N MET A 436 5.48 -9.82 -43.92
CA MET A 436 5.73 -8.85 -42.84
C MET A 436 7.15 -8.26 -42.84
N ASP A 437 8.13 -8.94 -43.44
CA ASP A 437 9.51 -8.47 -43.52
C ASP A 437 9.94 -8.06 -44.94
N ASN A 438 9.00 -8.06 -45.90
CA ASN A 438 9.17 -7.66 -47.30
C ASN A 438 10.36 -8.35 -47.99
N ASP A 439 10.63 -9.61 -47.64
CA ASP A 439 11.70 -10.42 -48.24
C ASP A 439 11.31 -11.02 -49.60
N GLY A 440 10.03 -10.93 -49.95
CA GLY A 440 9.43 -11.42 -51.19
C GLY A 440 8.77 -12.80 -51.06
N ILE A 441 8.67 -13.33 -49.84
CA ILE A 441 8.09 -14.63 -49.50
C ILE A 441 6.91 -14.39 -48.58
N LEU A 442 5.76 -14.99 -48.89
CA LEU A 442 4.56 -14.79 -48.09
C LEU A 442 4.72 -15.45 -46.72
N ASN A 443 4.15 -14.85 -45.68
CA ASN A 443 4.22 -15.34 -44.28
C ASN A 443 3.90 -16.83 -44.10
N GLU A 444 3.05 -17.42 -44.96
CA GLU A 444 2.66 -18.83 -44.89
C GLU A 444 3.67 -19.80 -45.50
N ASP A 445 4.53 -19.31 -46.38
CA ASP A 445 5.59 -20.03 -47.07
C ASP A 445 6.99 -19.71 -46.52
N ASP A 446 7.08 -18.75 -45.60
CA ASP A 446 8.30 -18.23 -45.00
C ASP A 446 8.69 -18.96 -43.71
N ASN A 447 9.96 -19.39 -43.62
CA ASN A 447 10.55 -20.02 -42.44
C ASN A 447 11.06 -19.02 -41.38
N CYS A 448 11.11 -17.72 -41.68
CA CYS A 448 11.35 -16.62 -40.75
C CYS A 448 10.46 -15.40 -41.04
N PRO A 449 9.12 -15.48 -40.83
CA PRO A 449 8.16 -14.45 -41.27
C PRO A 449 8.33 -13.02 -40.76
N ARG A 450 9.32 -12.72 -39.91
CA ARG A 450 9.58 -11.41 -39.31
C ARG A 450 11.02 -10.94 -39.50
N VAL A 451 11.85 -11.72 -40.19
CA VAL A 451 13.29 -11.48 -40.31
C VAL A 451 13.69 -11.73 -41.75
N TYR A 452 13.91 -10.63 -42.47
CA TYR A 452 14.22 -10.63 -43.90
C TYR A 452 15.24 -11.73 -44.27
N ASN A 453 14.80 -12.77 -44.96
CA ASN A 453 15.65 -13.89 -45.33
C ASN A 453 15.28 -14.54 -46.69
N PRO A 454 15.43 -13.82 -47.82
CA PRO A 454 14.93 -14.26 -49.14
C PRO A 454 15.51 -15.59 -49.66
N GLN A 455 16.56 -16.10 -49.02
CA GLN A 455 17.24 -17.35 -49.37
C GLN A 455 16.66 -18.57 -48.64
N GLN A 456 15.87 -18.37 -47.58
CA GLN A 456 15.19 -19.42 -46.80
C GLN A 456 16.14 -20.57 -46.41
N GLU A 457 17.34 -20.21 -45.95
CA GLU A 457 18.29 -21.19 -45.44
C GLU A 457 17.72 -21.83 -44.15
N ASP A 458 17.80 -23.15 -44.05
CA ASP A 458 17.31 -23.97 -42.91
C ASP A 458 18.23 -25.21 -42.86
N MET A 459 19.35 -25.05 -42.17
CA MET A 459 20.47 -26.01 -42.22
C MET A 459 20.10 -27.34 -41.58
N ASP A 460 19.32 -27.34 -40.52
CA ASP A 460 18.98 -28.55 -39.79
C ASP A 460 17.61 -29.13 -40.19
N GLY A 461 16.75 -28.35 -40.85
CA GLY A 461 15.46 -28.75 -41.41
C GLY A 461 14.34 -28.85 -40.37
N ASP A 462 14.33 -28.01 -39.34
CA ASP A 462 13.33 -27.98 -38.27
C ASP A 462 12.14 -27.04 -38.54
N ARG A 463 12.22 -26.26 -39.64
CA ARG A 463 11.27 -25.26 -40.18
C ARG A 463 11.47 -23.83 -39.71
N PHE A 464 12.39 -23.56 -38.80
CA PHE A 464 12.86 -22.20 -38.55
C PHE A 464 14.08 -21.95 -39.44
N GLY A 465 14.11 -20.80 -40.10
CA GLY A 465 15.26 -20.45 -40.93
C GLY A 465 16.47 -20.03 -40.10
N ASP A 466 17.67 -20.18 -40.65
CA ASP A 466 18.94 -19.97 -39.94
C ASP A 466 19.05 -18.57 -39.27
N LEU A 467 18.34 -17.55 -39.78
CA LEU A 467 18.34 -16.18 -39.24
C LEU A 467 17.41 -15.96 -38.04
N CYS A 468 16.42 -16.83 -37.83
CA CYS A 468 15.45 -16.74 -36.73
C CYS A 468 15.43 -18.00 -35.85
N ASP A 469 16.25 -18.99 -36.18
CA ASP A 469 16.46 -20.20 -35.39
C ASP A 469 17.48 -19.93 -34.27
N ASN A 470 17.08 -20.11 -33.02
CA ASN A 470 17.97 -19.98 -31.86
C ASN A 470 18.91 -21.19 -31.66
N CYS A 471 18.79 -22.21 -32.50
CA CYS A 471 19.72 -23.33 -32.62
C CYS A 471 19.94 -23.76 -34.09
N PRO A 472 20.56 -22.93 -34.97
CA PRO A 472 20.63 -23.14 -36.43
C PRO A 472 21.26 -24.46 -36.91
N ARG A 473 21.84 -25.26 -36.02
CA ARG A 473 22.51 -26.53 -36.31
C ARG A 473 21.89 -27.72 -35.57
N VAL A 474 20.88 -27.50 -34.73
CA VAL A 474 20.31 -28.52 -33.83
C VAL A 474 18.79 -28.40 -33.80
N ARG A 475 18.13 -29.31 -34.55
CA ARG A 475 16.66 -29.30 -34.71
C ARG A 475 15.90 -29.10 -33.40
N ASN A 476 15.17 -28.01 -33.30
CA ASN A 476 14.37 -27.65 -32.14
C ASN A 476 13.10 -26.86 -32.55
N PRO A 477 12.09 -27.53 -33.16
CA PRO A 477 10.89 -26.88 -33.68
C PRO A 477 10.02 -26.13 -32.66
N SER A 478 10.35 -26.20 -31.36
CA SER A 478 9.68 -25.47 -30.30
C SER A 478 10.33 -24.13 -29.97
N GLN A 479 11.59 -23.90 -30.39
CA GLN A 479 12.37 -22.69 -30.10
C GLN A 479 12.31 -22.33 -28.60
N GLU A 480 12.32 -23.36 -27.73
CA GLU A 480 12.32 -23.17 -26.28
C GLU A 480 13.69 -22.61 -25.86
N ASP A 481 13.64 -21.60 -25.01
CA ASP A 481 14.78 -20.90 -24.42
C ASP A 481 14.37 -20.55 -22.97
N ALA A 482 14.82 -21.37 -22.03
CA ALA A 482 14.35 -21.36 -20.65
C ALA A 482 14.92 -20.20 -19.82
N ASP A 483 16.13 -19.76 -20.11
CA ASP A 483 16.86 -18.72 -19.37
C ASP A 483 16.99 -17.39 -20.14
N ARG A 484 16.61 -17.37 -21.42
CA ARG A 484 16.42 -16.20 -22.29
C ARG A 484 17.71 -15.49 -22.66
N ASP A 485 18.74 -16.27 -22.98
CA ASP A 485 20.01 -15.78 -23.50
C ASP A 485 20.07 -15.77 -25.05
N ASN A 486 18.99 -16.19 -25.73
CA ASN A 486 18.86 -16.41 -27.18
C ASN A 486 19.58 -17.64 -27.72
N VAL A 487 20.00 -18.57 -26.86
CA VAL A 487 20.46 -19.90 -27.22
C VAL A 487 19.36 -20.90 -26.84
N GLY A 488 18.86 -21.67 -27.80
CA GLY A 488 17.76 -22.59 -27.49
C GLY A 488 18.18 -23.76 -26.60
N ASP A 489 17.26 -24.27 -25.76
CA ASP A 489 17.47 -25.39 -24.83
C ASP A 489 18.10 -26.65 -25.47
N ALA A 490 17.93 -26.80 -26.80
CA ALA A 490 18.45 -27.94 -27.56
C ALA A 490 19.96 -27.86 -27.83
N CYS A 491 20.50 -26.65 -27.94
CA CYS A 491 21.91 -26.37 -28.23
C CYS A 491 22.62 -25.61 -27.10
N ASP A 492 21.88 -25.22 -26.07
CA ASP A 492 22.41 -24.66 -24.84
C ASP A 492 23.16 -25.74 -24.03
N SER A 493 24.39 -25.40 -23.66
CA SER A 493 25.28 -26.26 -22.88
C SER A 493 25.59 -25.71 -21.50
N ASP A 494 25.25 -24.44 -21.21
CA ASP A 494 25.71 -23.67 -20.05
C ASP A 494 27.24 -23.67 -19.84
N VAL A 495 28.03 -24.18 -20.80
CA VAL A 495 29.48 -24.30 -20.65
C VAL A 495 30.12 -23.02 -21.16
N ASP A 496 30.37 -22.11 -20.23
CA ASP A 496 31.10 -20.87 -20.43
C ASP A 496 32.33 -20.86 -19.49
N ARG A 497 33.53 -21.03 -20.06
CA ARG A 497 34.78 -21.19 -19.29
C ARG A 497 35.33 -19.90 -18.71
N ASP A 498 35.15 -18.77 -19.38
CA ASP A 498 35.70 -17.48 -18.96
C ASP A 498 34.65 -16.51 -18.41
N GLN A 499 33.39 -16.94 -18.39
CA GLN A 499 32.26 -16.31 -17.72
C GLN A 499 31.90 -14.95 -18.33
N ASP A 500 31.99 -14.85 -19.65
CA ASP A 500 31.65 -13.64 -20.39
C ASP A 500 30.20 -13.62 -20.88
N GLY A 501 29.46 -14.72 -20.70
CA GLY A 501 28.06 -14.87 -21.09
C GLY A 501 27.87 -15.55 -22.45
N ILE A 502 28.93 -15.93 -23.16
CA ILE A 502 28.88 -16.67 -24.42
C ILE A 502 29.41 -18.09 -24.18
N GLN A 503 28.62 -19.10 -24.51
CA GLN A 503 29.05 -20.49 -24.34
C GLN A 503 30.23 -20.85 -25.25
N ASP A 504 31.12 -21.72 -24.77
CA ASP A 504 32.36 -22.19 -25.41
C ASP A 504 32.22 -22.60 -26.89
N GLY A 505 31.04 -23.10 -27.28
CA GLY A 505 30.74 -23.57 -28.64
C GLY A 505 30.40 -22.47 -29.64
N LEU A 506 30.11 -21.27 -29.13
CA LEU A 506 29.77 -20.06 -29.89
C LEU A 506 30.81 -18.95 -29.69
N ASP A 507 31.64 -19.06 -28.66
CA ASP A 507 32.67 -18.09 -28.29
C ASP A 507 33.90 -18.13 -29.23
N ASN A 508 34.23 -16.98 -29.82
CA ASN A 508 35.42 -16.80 -30.67
C ASN A 508 36.73 -16.64 -29.87
N CYS A 509 36.67 -16.52 -28.54
CA CYS A 509 37.79 -16.60 -27.60
C CYS A 509 37.49 -17.42 -26.32
N PRO A 510 37.32 -18.77 -26.38
CA PRO A 510 36.83 -19.66 -25.29
C PRO A 510 37.58 -19.73 -23.96
N ASN A 511 38.59 -18.89 -23.74
CA ASN A 511 39.34 -18.82 -22.48
C ASN A 511 39.71 -17.37 -22.10
N LEU A 512 39.18 -16.37 -22.80
CA LEU A 512 39.42 -14.96 -22.54
C LEU A 512 38.14 -14.17 -22.82
N ALA A 513 37.50 -13.76 -21.74
CA ALA A 513 36.24 -13.03 -21.77
C ALA A 513 36.22 -11.84 -22.74
N ASN A 514 35.27 -11.87 -23.66
CA ASN A 514 34.97 -10.86 -24.67
C ASN A 514 33.49 -10.94 -25.09
N SER A 515 32.60 -10.56 -24.17
CA SER A 515 31.13 -10.63 -24.35
C SER A 515 30.59 -9.93 -25.59
N ASP A 516 31.36 -9.02 -26.20
CA ASP A 516 31.02 -8.31 -27.43
C ASP A 516 31.36 -9.08 -28.72
N GLN A 517 32.13 -10.17 -28.61
CA GLN A 517 32.49 -11.08 -29.69
C GLN A 517 33.00 -10.32 -30.94
N GLN A 518 33.78 -9.26 -30.72
CA GLN A 518 34.42 -8.53 -31.81
C GLN A 518 35.42 -9.43 -32.55
N ASP A 519 35.45 -9.25 -33.86
CA ASP A 519 36.22 -10.02 -34.84
C ASP A 519 36.30 -9.14 -36.10
N VAL A 520 37.23 -8.18 -36.10
CA VAL A 520 37.32 -7.11 -37.10
C VAL A 520 37.60 -7.67 -38.50
N ASP A 521 38.52 -8.62 -38.63
CA ASP A 521 38.89 -9.22 -39.91
C ASP A 521 38.01 -10.42 -40.32
N ASN A 522 37.14 -10.88 -39.42
CA ASN A 522 36.20 -12.00 -39.60
C ASN A 522 36.92 -13.33 -39.91
N ASP A 523 38.10 -13.56 -39.32
CA ASP A 523 38.83 -14.82 -39.46
C ASP A 523 38.28 -15.94 -38.54
N GLY A 524 37.36 -15.59 -37.64
CA GLY A 524 36.71 -16.48 -36.68
C GLY A 524 37.42 -16.54 -35.32
N LYS A 525 38.41 -15.69 -35.08
CA LYS A 525 39.12 -15.55 -33.81
C LYS A 525 38.87 -14.14 -33.27
N GLY A 526 38.38 -14.05 -32.04
CA GLY A 526 38.01 -12.75 -31.51
C GLY A 526 39.19 -11.83 -31.24
N ASP A 527 38.97 -10.52 -31.35
CA ASP A 527 40.00 -9.50 -31.19
C ASP A 527 40.79 -9.64 -29.88
N ALA A 528 40.10 -10.05 -28.81
CA ALA A 528 40.69 -10.21 -27.48
C ALA A 528 41.81 -11.25 -27.45
N CYS A 529 41.67 -12.32 -28.23
CA CYS A 529 42.64 -13.41 -28.30
C CYS A 529 43.44 -13.42 -29.61
N ASP A 530 43.23 -12.42 -30.48
CA ASP A 530 43.93 -12.30 -31.75
C ASP A 530 45.21 -11.45 -31.71
N ASP A 531 46.20 -11.83 -32.52
CA ASP A 531 47.52 -11.18 -32.59
C ASP A 531 47.62 -10.17 -33.75
N ASP A 532 46.63 -10.16 -34.68
CA ASP A 532 46.59 -9.36 -35.92
C ASP A 532 45.14 -9.01 -36.29
N ILE A 533 44.50 -8.16 -35.47
CA ILE A 533 43.04 -7.98 -35.38
C ILE A 533 42.40 -7.56 -36.71
N ASP A 534 43.10 -6.79 -37.54
CA ASP A 534 42.59 -6.27 -38.81
C ASP A 534 43.08 -7.07 -40.04
N GLY A 535 43.87 -8.11 -39.82
CA GLY A 535 44.38 -9.03 -40.84
C GLY A 535 45.29 -8.37 -41.89
N ASP A 536 45.91 -7.24 -41.57
CA ASP A 536 46.73 -6.48 -42.52
C ASP A 536 48.17 -7.02 -42.66
N GLY A 537 48.56 -7.92 -41.74
CA GLY A 537 49.84 -8.61 -41.69
C GLY A 537 50.88 -7.95 -40.78
N ILE A 538 50.51 -6.90 -40.06
CA ILE A 538 51.31 -6.22 -39.04
C ILE A 538 50.72 -6.59 -37.66
N PRO A 539 51.48 -7.28 -36.77
CA PRO A 539 50.95 -7.66 -35.47
C PRO A 539 50.50 -6.45 -34.64
N ASN A 540 49.43 -6.60 -33.84
CA ASN A 540 48.79 -5.53 -33.04
C ASN A 540 49.76 -4.62 -32.26
N LEU A 541 50.88 -5.17 -31.77
CA LEU A 541 51.88 -4.42 -30.98
C LEU A 541 52.79 -3.51 -31.82
N GLU A 542 52.87 -3.77 -33.13
CA GLU A 542 53.68 -3.05 -34.11
C GLU A 542 52.84 -2.20 -35.07
N ASP A 543 51.52 -2.34 -34.98
CA ASP A 543 50.54 -1.68 -35.84
C ASP A 543 50.11 -0.29 -35.31
N ASN A 544 50.08 0.70 -36.20
CA ASN A 544 49.62 2.05 -35.91
C ASN A 544 48.11 2.28 -36.17
N CYS A 545 47.39 1.30 -36.71
CA CYS A 545 45.92 1.24 -36.76
C CYS A 545 45.39 -0.19 -36.56
N PRO A 546 45.49 -0.78 -35.35
CA PRO A 546 45.17 -2.20 -35.10
C PRO A 546 43.74 -2.68 -35.40
N LEU A 547 42.80 -1.78 -35.72
CA LEU A 547 41.41 -2.10 -36.02
C LEU A 547 41.03 -1.73 -37.46
N VAL A 548 41.97 -1.17 -38.24
CA VAL A 548 41.70 -0.62 -39.57
C VAL A 548 42.84 -0.98 -40.52
N HIS A 549 42.61 -2.02 -41.31
CA HIS A 549 43.55 -2.60 -42.26
C HIS A 549 44.37 -1.56 -43.04
N ASN A 550 45.66 -1.39 -42.69
CA ASN A 550 46.58 -0.44 -43.33
C ASN A 550 48.04 -0.94 -43.45
N PRO A 551 48.32 -1.92 -44.35
CA PRO A 551 49.62 -2.59 -44.42
C PRO A 551 50.82 -1.68 -44.76
N ASP A 552 50.56 -0.46 -45.22
CA ASP A 552 51.58 0.54 -45.54
C ASP A 552 52.02 1.36 -44.32
N GLN A 553 51.28 1.27 -43.21
CA GLN A 553 51.54 1.93 -41.92
C GLN A 553 51.79 3.43 -42.12
N LEU A 554 51.08 4.04 -43.07
CA LEU A 554 51.31 5.43 -43.46
C LEU A 554 50.90 6.38 -42.33
N ASP A 555 51.89 6.97 -41.66
CA ASP A 555 51.73 8.04 -40.69
C ASP A 555 52.44 9.31 -41.23
N THR A 556 51.65 10.27 -41.71
CA THR A 556 52.18 11.49 -42.35
C THR A 556 52.60 12.55 -41.33
N ASN A 557 52.00 12.57 -40.15
CA ASN A 557 52.21 13.62 -39.16
C ASN A 557 53.23 13.19 -38.06
N GLY A 558 53.55 11.89 -37.99
CA GLY A 558 54.53 11.29 -37.10
C GLY A 558 54.06 11.17 -35.65
N ASP A 559 52.74 11.14 -35.39
CA ASP A 559 52.18 11.07 -34.04
C ASP A 559 52.01 9.64 -33.51
N GLY A 560 52.32 8.64 -34.34
CA GLY A 560 52.23 7.21 -34.01
C GLY A 560 50.87 6.59 -34.29
N ILE A 561 49.92 7.34 -34.86
CA ILE A 561 48.62 6.87 -35.33
C ILE A 561 48.66 6.86 -36.87
N GLY A 562 48.22 5.76 -37.48
CA GLY A 562 48.16 5.68 -38.93
C GLY A 562 47.12 6.63 -39.51
N ASN A 563 47.38 7.17 -40.69
CA ASN A 563 46.43 8.03 -41.41
C ASN A 563 45.06 7.37 -41.63
N ALA A 564 45.00 6.03 -41.61
CA ALA A 564 43.80 5.25 -41.87
C ALA A 564 42.77 5.36 -40.73
N CYS A 565 43.24 5.49 -39.48
CA CYS A 565 42.42 5.53 -38.27
C CYS A 565 42.55 6.88 -37.54
N ASP A 566 43.03 7.92 -38.23
CA ASP A 566 43.21 9.26 -37.66
C ASP A 566 41.85 9.91 -37.35
N ASN A 567 41.51 9.98 -36.06
CA ASN A 567 40.23 10.45 -35.47
C ASN A 567 39.02 9.51 -35.61
N ASP A 568 39.24 8.28 -36.08
CA ASP A 568 38.22 7.24 -36.26
C ASP A 568 38.94 5.90 -36.12
N ASN A 569 39.02 5.42 -34.87
CA ASN A 569 39.92 4.36 -34.45
C ASN A 569 39.50 2.98 -34.99
N ASP A 570 38.21 2.74 -35.17
CA ASP A 570 37.62 1.47 -35.63
C ASP A 570 37.04 1.53 -37.06
N GLY A 571 37.10 2.71 -37.70
CA GLY A 571 36.78 2.88 -39.11
C GLY A 571 35.29 2.85 -39.44
N ASP A 572 34.43 3.07 -38.45
CA ASP A 572 32.98 2.99 -38.60
C ASP A 572 32.34 4.28 -39.15
N LYS A 573 33.17 5.32 -39.36
CA LYS A 573 32.86 6.67 -39.87
C LYS A 573 32.27 7.62 -38.83
N VAL A 574 32.20 7.22 -37.57
CA VAL A 574 31.91 8.07 -36.44
C VAL A 574 33.24 8.46 -35.80
N THR A 575 33.46 9.77 -35.65
CA THR A 575 34.72 10.23 -35.06
C THR A 575 34.78 9.86 -33.59
N ASN A 576 35.97 9.52 -33.07
CA ASN A 576 36.19 9.11 -31.68
C ASN A 576 35.52 9.98 -30.59
N ASP A 577 35.35 11.29 -30.83
CA ASP A 577 34.73 12.22 -29.86
C ASP A 577 33.19 12.15 -29.85
N LEU A 578 32.58 11.55 -30.87
CA LEU A 578 31.14 11.33 -31.03
C LEU A 578 30.74 9.85 -30.88
N ASP A 579 31.73 8.99 -30.71
CA ASP A 579 31.58 7.56 -30.62
C ASP A 579 31.57 7.11 -29.16
N ASN A 580 30.53 6.38 -28.76
CA ASN A 580 30.41 5.82 -27.43
C ASN A 580 31.34 4.62 -27.19
N CYS A 581 31.73 3.90 -28.24
CA CYS A 581 32.69 2.81 -28.19
C CYS A 581 33.71 2.95 -29.34
N PRO A 582 34.67 3.92 -29.25
CA PRO A 582 35.60 4.26 -30.34
C PRO A 582 36.55 3.15 -30.82
N ASN A 583 36.43 1.94 -30.29
CA ASN A 583 37.23 0.79 -30.67
C ASN A 583 36.29 -0.41 -30.93
N ASN A 584 35.07 -0.14 -31.42
CA ASN A 584 34.06 -1.12 -31.76
C ASN A 584 33.17 -0.60 -32.90
N SER A 585 33.51 -1.01 -34.12
CA SER A 585 32.83 -0.55 -35.33
C SER A 585 31.37 -0.97 -35.48
N LYS A 586 30.86 -1.82 -34.58
CA LYS A 586 29.45 -2.23 -34.54
C LYS A 586 28.60 -1.33 -33.64
N ILE A 587 29.21 -0.52 -32.76
CA ILE A 587 28.51 0.23 -31.71
C ILE A 587 29.04 1.66 -31.60
N PHE A 588 28.37 2.63 -32.21
CA PHE A 588 28.77 4.05 -32.13
C PHE A 588 27.86 4.95 -31.29
N GLN A 589 26.61 4.54 -31.05
CA GLN A 589 25.61 5.35 -30.36
C GLN A 589 24.77 4.50 -29.41
N THR A 590 24.37 5.10 -28.29
CA THR A 590 23.27 4.57 -27.46
C THR A 590 21.97 4.72 -28.24
N THR A 591 21.23 3.62 -28.37
CA THR A 591 19.93 3.56 -29.05
C THR A 591 18.77 3.88 -28.12
#